data_AF-A0AAV0HWU6-F1
#
_entry.id   AF-A0AAV0HWU6-F1
#
_cell.length_a   1.000
_cell.length_b   1.000
_cell.length_c   1.000
_cell.angle_alpha   90.00
_cell.angle_beta   90.00
_cell.angle_gamma   90.00
#
_symmetry.space_group_name_H-M   'P 1'
#
loop_
_entity.id
_entity.type
_entity.pdbx_description
1 polymer ?
#
loop_
_entity_poly.entity_id
_entity_poly.type
_entity_poly.pdbx_seq_one_letter_code
_entity_poly.pdbx_strand_id
1 'polypeptide(L)'
;MIIDGELFGPVKVSDSFWQLEDQKTVSVLLTKFEEKNKSWWKSLVKGGPEIDTQKVQPENSKLSDLDPELRSTVEKMMFDQRQKQMGLPTSDQIQQQDLLKNFDFSKMKQVDKFSNMP
;
A
#
# COMPACT_ATOMS: atom_id res chain seq x y z
N MET A 1 -34.40 -7.66 13.26
CA MET A 1 -33.10 -8.14 12.72
C MET A 1 -32.11 -7.00 12.83
N ILE A 2 -30.92 -7.22 13.40
CA ILE A 2 -29.96 -6.13 13.68
C ILE A 2 -29.11 -5.79 12.45
N ILE A 3 -28.74 -6.80 11.67
CA ILE A 3 -28.05 -6.67 10.39
C ILE A 3 -28.74 -7.60 9.40
N ASP A 4 -29.16 -7.06 8.26
CA ASP A 4 -29.71 -7.81 7.12
C ASP A 4 -29.14 -7.26 5.83
N GLY A 5 -28.56 -8.12 5.01
CA GLY A 5 -27.94 -7.73 3.75
C GLY A 5 -26.81 -8.66 3.29
N GLU A 6 -26.51 -8.56 2.00
CA GLU A 6 -25.38 -9.27 1.40
C GLU A 6 -24.06 -8.60 1.80
N LEU A 7 -23.09 -9.36 2.30
CA LEU A 7 -21.75 -8.85 2.62
C LEU A 7 -21.08 -8.25 1.38
N PHE A 8 -20.20 -7.28 1.60
CA PHE A 8 -19.50 -6.59 0.51
C PHE A 8 -18.65 -7.54 -0.34
N GLY A 9 -18.12 -8.61 0.25
CA GLY A 9 -17.39 -9.66 -0.46
C GLY A 9 -17.50 -11.02 0.22
N PRO A 10 -16.88 -12.06 -0.37
CA PRO A 10 -16.93 -13.41 0.17
C PRO A 10 -16.11 -13.53 1.46
N VAL A 11 -16.60 -14.37 2.38
CA VAL A 11 -15.95 -14.71 3.65
C VAL A 11 -15.76 -16.21 3.76
N LYS A 12 -14.69 -16.63 4.44
CA LYS A 12 -14.45 -18.01 4.80
C LYS A 12 -15.28 -18.33 6.05
N VAL A 13 -16.48 -18.87 5.84
CA VAL A 13 -17.45 -19.15 6.92
C VAL A 13 -16.87 -20.10 7.97
N SER A 14 -16.06 -21.09 7.56
CA SER A 14 -15.42 -22.03 8.48
C SER A 14 -14.46 -21.38 9.47
N ASP A 15 -13.92 -20.20 9.11
CA ASP A 15 -12.92 -19.47 9.89
C ASP A 15 -13.51 -18.17 10.44
N SER A 16 -14.84 -18.04 10.42
CA SER A 16 -15.59 -16.92 10.95
C SER A 16 -16.41 -17.41 12.14
N PHE A 17 -16.54 -16.59 13.18
CA PHE A 17 -17.25 -16.95 14.39
C PHE A 17 -17.92 -15.75 15.03
N TRP A 18 -18.84 -16.02 15.93
CA TRP A 18 -19.48 -15.00 16.74
C TRP A 18 -19.49 -15.44 18.20
N GLN A 19 -19.52 -14.47 19.10
CA GLN A 19 -19.60 -14.70 20.53
C GLN A 19 -20.49 -13.65 21.17
N LEU A 20 -21.10 -14.02 22.30
CA LEU A 20 -21.85 -13.10 23.13
C LEU A 20 -20.97 -12.69 24.32
N GLU A 21 -20.54 -11.44 24.31
CA GLU A 21 -19.74 -10.83 25.37
C GLU A 21 -20.67 -10.19 26.42
N ASP A 22 -20.41 -10.50 27.69
CA ASP A 22 -21.11 -9.97 28.87
C ASP A 22 -22.65 -10.05 28.81
N GLN A 23 -23.19 -11.00 28.01
CA GLN A 23 -24.62 -11.16 27.71
C GLN A 23 -25.30 -9.92 27.12
N LYS A 24 -24.53 -8.97 26.60
CA LYS A 24 -25.03 -7.68 26.10
C LYS A 24 -24.56 -7.34 24.70
N THR A 25 -23.37 -7.81 24.32
CA THR A 25 -22.74 -7.45 23.05
C THR A 25 -22.49 -8.69 22.21
N VAL A 26 -22.98 -8.69 20.98
CA VAL A 26 -22.64 -9.75 20.02
C VAL A 26 -21.44 -9.30 19.20
N SER A 27 -20.32 -9.99 19.37
CA SER A 27 -19.11 -9.78 18.58
C SER A 27 -19.06 -10.78 17.44
N VAL A 28 -18.87 -10.30 16.22
CA VAL A 28 -18.79 -11.14 15.02
C VAL A 28 -17.43 -10.92 14.37
N LEU A 29 -16.67 -12.00 14.21
CA LEU A 29 -15.41 -12.02 13.47
C LEU A 29 -15.65 -12.68 12.11
N LEU A 30 -15.36 -11.94 11.04
CA LEU A 30 -15.47 -12.41 9.67
C LEU A 30 -14.09 -12.50 9.02
N THR A 31 -13.72 -13.71 8.59
CA THR A 31 -12.47 -13.93 7.84
C THR A 31 -12.75 -13.75 6.36
N LYS A 32 -12.12 -12.76 5.72
CA LYS A 32 -12.28 -12.54 4.28
C LYS A 32 -11.73 -13.72 3.48
N PHE A 33 -12.43 -14.11 2.43
CA PHE A 33 -11.93 -15.11 1.49
C PHE A 33 -11.04 -14.40 0.44
N GLU A 34 -9.76 -14.25 0.76
CA GLU A 34 -8.78 -13.63 -0.14
C GLU A 34 -8.22 -14.64 -1.14
N GLU A 35 -8.55 -14.48 -2.43
CA GLU A 35 -7.79 -15.18 -3.47
C GLU A 35 -7.02 -14.22 -4.38
N LYS A 36 -7.48 -12.97 -4.61
CA LYS A 36 -6.86 -12.09 -5.62
C LYS A 36 -6.80 -10.59 -5.33
N ASN A 37 -7.40 -10.08 -4.26
CA ASN A 37 -7.37 -8.64 -4.00
C ASN A 37 -7.46 -8.32 -2.50
N LYS A 38 -6.38 -7.76 -1.93
CA LYS A 38 -6.29 -7.25 -0.55
C LYS A 38 -7.06 -5.93 -0.40
N SER A 39 -8.26 -5.85 -0.95
CA SER A 39 -9.02 -4.61 -1.03
C SER A 39 -9.79 -4.38 0.27
N TRP A 40 -9.73 -3.14 0.74
CA TRP A 40 -10.58 -2.66 1.82
C TRP A 40 -12.05 -2.75 1.39
N TRP A 41 -12.91 -3.19 2.30
CA TRP A 41 -14.34 -3.13 2.08
C TRP A 41 -14.80 -1.72 2.43
N LYS A 42 -15.43 -1.03 1.49
CA LYS A 42 -15.99 0.29 1.73
C LYS A 42 -17.28 0.25 2.56
N SER A 43 -17.90 -0.90 2.74
CA SER A 43 -19.04 -1.08 3.64
C SER A 43 -19.07 -2.53 4.15
N LEU A 44 -19.80 -2.81 5.23
CA LEU A 44 -19.98 -4.19 5.72
C LEU A 44 -20.90 -4.99 4.79
N VAL A 45 -22.06 -4.41 4.48
CA VAL A 45 -23.06 -4.94 3.55
C VAL A 45 -23.16 -4.06 2.30
N LYS A 46 -23.50 -4.65 1.16
CA LYS A 46 -23.71 -3.92 -0.09
C LYS A 46 -24.86 -2.92 0.06
N GLY A 47 -24.66 -1.70 -0.44
CA GLY A 47 -25.64 -0.61 -0.32
C GLY A 47 -25.77 -0.01 1.09
N GLY A 48 -24.99 -0.51 2.05
CA GLY A 48 -24.89 0.09 3.38
C GLY A 48 -24.05 1.38 3.39
N PRO A 49 -23.95 2.05 4.55
CA PRO A 49 -23.11 3.23 4.72
C PRO A 49 -21.66 2.94 4.32
N GLU A 50 -21.11 3.80 3.47
CA GLU A 50 -19.74 3.65 2.99
C GLU A 50 -18.74 4.41 3.88
N ILE A 51 -17.57 3.82 4.07
CA ILE A 51 -16.40 4.45 4.69
C ILE A 51 -15.43 4.92 3.61
N ASP A 52 -14.74 6.02 3.89
CA ASP A 52 -13.66 6.50 3.03
C ASP A 52 -12.41 5.64 3.24
N THR A 53 -12.26 4.61 2.39
CA THR A 53 -11.14 3.67 2.46
C THR A 53 -9.78 4.30 2.11
N GLN A 54 -9.75 5.55 1.62
CA GLN A 54 -8.50 6.28 1.38
C GLN A 54 -7.99 7.00 2.64
N LYS A 55 -8.86 7.27 3.62
CA LYS A 55 -8.50 7.81 4.94
C LYS A 55 -8.17 6.75 5.97
N VAL A 56 -8.48 5.49 5.68
CA VAL A 56 -7.97 4.35 6.46
C VAL A 56 -6.48 4.27 6.19
N GLN A 57 -5.70 5.02 6.98
CA GLN A 57 -4.29 4.71 7.10
C GLN A 57 -4.25 3.25 7.54
N PRO A 58 -3.58 2.33 6.83
CA PRO A 58 -3.16 1.12 7.50
C PRO A 58 -2.49 1.63 8.76
N GLU A 59 -2.92 1.18 9.94
CA GLU A 59 -2.16 1.52 11.14
C GLU A 59 -0.72 1.18 10.78
N ASN A 60 0.11 2.21 10.67
CA ASN A 60 1.53 2.04 10.58
C ASN A 60 1.85 1.33 11.89
N SER A 61 1.80 -0.01 11.86
CA SER A 61 2.45 -0.87 12.84
C SER A 61 3.83 -0.24 12.93
N LYS A 62 4.06 0.39 14.07
CA LYS A 62 4.93 1.54 14.22
C LYS A 62 6.20 1.23 13.44
N LEU A 63 6.65 2.10 12.53
CA LEU A 63 7.89 1.87 11.77
C LEU A 63 9.10 1.55 12.67
N SER A 64 8.98 1.84 13.98
CA SER A 64 9.90 1.43 15.05
C SER A 64 9.96 -0.07 15.35
N ASP A 65 8.91 -0.83 15.02
CA ASP A 65 8.75 -2.25 15.35
C ASP A 65 9.11 -3.16 14.16
N LEU A 66 9.47 -2.56 13.01
CA LEU A 66 9.91 -3.27 11.80
C LEU A 66 11.43 -3.30 11.74
N ASP A 67 11.99 -4.44 11.31
CA ASP A 67 13.42 -4.57 11.02
C ASP A 67 13.88 -3.49 10.01
N PRO A 68 15.13 -2.98 10.11
CA PRO A 68 15.62 -1.86 9.30
C PRO A 68 15.46 -2.02 7.78
N GLU A 69 15.53 -3.26 7.28
CA GLU A 69 15.35 -3.60 5.86
C GLU A 69 13.89 -3.44 5.41
N LEU A 70 12.95 -3.88 6.25
CA LEU A 70 11.51 -3.77 5.98
C LEU A 70 11.03 -2.33 6.08
N ARG A 71 11.61 -1.55 7.01
CA ARG A 71 11.36 -0.11 7.13
C ARG A 71 11.68 0.67 5.85
N SER A 72 12.85 0.42 5.26
CA SER A 72 13.25 1.07 4.00
C SER A 72 12.29 0.73 2.86
N THR A 73 11.83 -0.52 2.81
CA THR A 73 10.87 -0.99 1.80
C THR A 73 9.51 -0.30 1.93
N VAL A 74 9.00 -0.15 3.17
CA VAL A 74 7.73 0.53 3.45
C VAL A 74 7.83 2.03 3.19
N GLU A 75 8.93 2.68 3.58
CA GLU A 75 9.20 4.09 3.28
C GLU A 75 9.23 4.36 1.77
N LYS A 76 9.90 3.49 0.99
CA LYS A 76 9.91 3.53 -0.47
C LYS A 76 8.50 3.37 -1.04
N MET A 77 7.73 2.40 -0.54
CA MET A 77 6.36 2.17 -1.00
C MET A 77 5.45 3.38 -0.73
N MET A 78 5.57 4.01 0.43
CA MET A 78 4.83 5.24 0.77
C MET A 78 5.25 6.44 -0.07
N PHE A 79 6.52 6.54 -0.45
CA PHE A 79 7.01 7.57 -1.37
C PHE A 79 6.44 7.36 -2.77
N ASP A 80 6.53 6.14 -3.30
CA ASP A 80 6.05 5.79 -4.64
C ASP A 80 4.54 5.98 -4.78
N GLN A 81 3.78 5.64 -3.74
CA GLN A 81 2.33 5.86 -3.72
C GLN A 81 1.99 7.36 -3.83
N ARG A 82 2.73 8.23 -3.13
CA ARG A 82 2.56 9.69 -3.21
C ARG A 82 2.97 10.25 -4.57
N GLN A 83 4.09 9.80 -5.13
CA GLN A 83 4.56 10.24 -6.45
C GLN A 83 3.55 9.87 -7.55
N LYS A 84 3.05 8.62 -7.54
CA LYS A 84 2.03 8.16 -8.50
C LYS A 84 0.75 8.99 -8.46
N GLN A 85 0.29 9.38 -7.27
CA GLN A 85 -0.89 10.24 -7.13
C GLN A 85 -0.66 11.64 -7.72
N MET A 86 0.56 12.15 -7.64
CA MET A 86 0.95 13.44 -8.21
C MET A 86 1.35 13.37 -9.69
N GLY A 87 1.29 12.18 -10.32
CA GLY A 87 1.77 11.98 -11.70
C GLY A 87 3.29 12.15 -11.85
N LEU A 88 4.03 12.03 -10.74
CA LEU A 88 5.47 12.20 -10.66
C LEU A 88 6.19 10.84 -10.66
N PRO A 89 7.49 10.79 -11.02
CA PRO A 89 8.22 9.54 -11.14
C PRO A 89 8.45 8.84 -9.78
N THR A 90 8.39 7.51 -9.79
CA THR A 90 8.70 6.67 -8.62
C THR A 90 10.19 6.64 -8.29
N SER A 91 10.57 6.15 -7.11
CA SER A 91 11.97 5.98 -6.70
C SER A 91 12.80 5.22 -7.74
N ASP A 92 12.26 4.15 -8.34
CA ASP A 92 12.96 3.38 -9.37
C ASP A 92 13.18 4.19 -10.65
N GLN A 93 12.19 5.00 -11.04
CA GLN A 93 12.27 5.85 -12.22
C GLN A 93 13.26 7.00 -12.02
N ILE A 94 13.28 7.59 -10.81
CA ILE A 94 14.27 8.60 -10.43
C ILE A 94 15.67 8.00 -10.50
N GLN A 95 15.86 6.81 -9.90
CA GLN A 95 17.16 6.15 -9.88
C GLN A 95 17.66 5.79 -11.28
N GLN A 96 16.77 5.30 -12.16
CA GLN A 96 17.09 5.06 -13.57
C GLN A 96 17.47 6.36 -14.29
N GLN A 97 16.75 7.45 -14.05
CA GLN A 97 17.03 8.73 -14.68
C GLN A 97 18.37 9.31 -14.22
N ASP A 98 18.72 9.14 -12.94
CA ASP A 98 20.01 9.60 -12.39
C ASP A 98 21.18 8.76 -12.92
N LEU A 99 21.02 7.45 -13.08
CA LEU A 99 22.02 6.62 -13.74
C LEU A 99 22.29 7.10 -15.17
N LEU A 100 21.24 7.29 -15.97
CA LEU A 100 21.36 7.80 -17.34
C LEU A 100 22.07 9.15 -17.39
N LYS A 101 21.67 10.10 -16.54
CA LYS A 101 22.34 11.41 -16.42
C LYS A 101 23.82 11.25 -16.07
N ASN A 102 24.17 10.41 -15.09
CA ASN A 102 25.56 10.19 -14.69
C ASN A 102 26.40 9.57 -15.81
N PHE A 103 25.84 8.65 -16.61
CA PHE A 103 26.50 8.10 -17.78
C PHE A 103 26.73 9.17 -18.86
N ASP A 104 25.74 10.01 -19.14
CA ASP A 104 25.86 11.11 -20.11
C ASP A 104 26.90 12.15 -19.67
N PHE A 105 26.87 12.57 -18.40
CA PHE A 105 27.88 13.47 -17.82
C PHE A 105 29.30 12.88 -17.87
N SER A 106 29.44 11.58 -17.61
CA SER A 106 30.74 10.91 -17.66
C SER A 106 31.29 10.82 -19.09
N LYS A 107 30.41 10.57 -20.08
CA LYS A 107 30.79 10.60 -21.50
C LYS A 107 31.19 11.99 -21.96
N MET A 108 30.43 13.01 -21.58
CA MET A 108 30.74 14.41 -21.94
C MET A 108 32.12 14.83 -21.41
N LYS A 109 32.43 14.51 -20.15
CA LYS A 109 33.76 14.75 -19.56
C LYS A 109 34.91 13.99 -20.22
N GLN A 110 34.66 12.82 -20.83
CA GLN A 110 35.69 12.12 -21.61
C GLN A 110 35.90 12.80 -22.97
N VAL A 111 34.82 13.16 -23.67
CA VAL A 111 34.90 13.83 -24.97
C VAL A 111 35.62 15.19 -24.87
N ASP A 112 35.39 15.93 -23.79
CA ASP A 112 36.09 17.20 -23.52
C ASP A 112 37.58 16.99 -23.22
N LYS A 113 37.96 15.86 -22.61
CA LYS A 113 39.37 15.50 -22.37
C LYS A 113 40.11 15.12 -23.63
N PHE A 114 39.46 14.44 -24.58
CA PHE A 114 40.08 14.07 -25.87
C PHE A 114 40.15 15.25 -26.85
N SER A 115 39.23 16.21 -26.76
CA SER A 115 39.20 17.39 -27.64
C SER A 115 40.19 18.50 -27.23
N ASN A 116 40.68 18.49 -25.99
CA ASN A 116 41.67 19.45 -25.46
C ASN A 116 43.09 18.86 -25.35
N MET A 117 43.38 17.75 -26.05
CA MET A 117 44.73 17.20 -26.12
C MET A 117 45.49 17.90 -27.27
N PRO A 118 46.66 18.52 -27.01
CA PRO A 118 47.43 19.26 -28.01
C PRO A 118 48.10 18.38 -29.07
#